data_AF-A0A355AP14-F1
#
_entry.id   AF-A0A355AP14-F1
#
_cell.length_a   1.000
_cell.length_b   1.000
_cell.length_c   1.000
_cell.angle_alpha   90.00
_cell.angle_beta   90.00
_cell.angle_gamma   90.00
#
_symmetry.space_group_name_H-M   'P 1'
#
loop_
_entity.id
_entity.type
_entity.pdbx_description
1 polymer ?
#
loop_
_entity_poly.entity_id
_entity_poly.type
_entity_poly.pdbx_seq_one_letter_code
_entity_poly.pdbx_strand_id
1 'polypeptide(L)'
;MSDTNHTEIDFDSVGAKLRGRLYRSGNSNAPIVVMAHGFTATAHMSLYKFAERLAEHGNHTLVYDHRNLGLSDGAPRYVVDQWVQIRGYSDAISVALTMEDLTSEQIVVWGESLGGVTVQFVAAFDDRVSAVIAHTPRCGDNYVNPEADGHDYDALQSFWEYADLTDEPKFSVPLRFADLPTSDAPVVLNFPEAAQYAQAYGMREDSM
;
A
#
# COMPACT_ATOMS: atom_id res chain seq x y z
N MET A 1 10.07 4.74 26.85
CA MET A 1 8.87 4.89 26.03
C MET A 1 9.11 6.15 25.24
N SER A 2 9.55 6.01 23.98
CA SER A 2 9.83 7.15 23.11
C SER A 2 8.49 7.78 22.75
N ASP A 3 8.29 9.06 23.05
CA ASP A 3 7.15 9.82 22.53
C ASP A 3 7.20 9.73 21.00
N THR A 4 6.23 9.04 20.41
CA THR A 4 6.22 8.75 18.98
C THR A 4 5.85 10.01 18.20
N ASN A 5 6.86 10.78 17.80
CA ASN A 5 6.67 12.03 17.07
C ASN A 5 6.41 11.76 15.58
N HIS A 6 5.24 11.19 15.30
CA HIS A 6 4.71 11.13 13.93
C HIS A 6 3.91 12.40 13.65
N THR A 7 3.83 12.77 12.39
CA THR A 7 2.83 13.73 11.92
C THR A 7 1.82 13.01 11.07
N GLU A 8 0.55 13.35 11.24
CA GLU A 8 -0.47 12.95 10.28
C GLU A 8 -0.18 13.62 8.93
N ILE A 9 -0.45 12.89 7.85
CA ILE A 9 -0.30 13.37 6.48
C ILE A 9 -1.55 13.05 5.68
N ASP A 10 -1.80 13.88 4.68
CA ASP A 10 -2.79 13.60 3.65
C ASP A 10 -2.29 14.07 2.29
N PHE A 11 -2.73 13.40 1.23
CA PHE A 11 -2.39 13.74 -0.14
C PHE A 11 -3.47 13.27 -1.11
N ASP A 12 -3.59 13.95 -2.25
CA ASP A 12 -4.56 13.58 -3.27
C ASP A 12 -4.01 12.46 -4.16
N SER A 13 -4.85 11.47 -4.46
CA SER A 13 -4.57 10.39 -5.40
C SER A 13 -5.88 9.85 -5.98
N VAL A 14 -5.97 9.77 -7.31
CA VAL A 14 -7.10 9.18 -8.03
C VAL A 14 -8.47 9.67 -7.52
N GLY A 15 -8.64 10.99 -7.45
CA GLY A 15 -9.90 11.62 -7.03
C GLY A 15 -10.27 11.41 -5.56
N ALA A 16 -9.35 10.95 -4.72
CA ALA A 16 -9.54 10.76 -3.28
C ALA A 16 -8.38 11.35 -2.48
N LYS A 17 -8.65 11.77 -1.24
CA LYS A 17 -7.63 12.16 -0.29
C LYS A 17 -7.19 10.95 0.52
N LEU A 18 -5.94 10.53 0.33
CA LEU A 18 -5.32 9.44 1.07
C LEU A 18 -4.69 9.97 2.35
N ARG A 19 -4.75 9.18 3.42
CA ARG A 19 -4.33 9.58 4.76
C ARG A 19 -3.38 8.57 5.39
N GLY A 20 -2.51 9.07 6.25
CA GLY A 20 -1.49 8.25 6.88
C GLY A 20 -0.62 9.05 7.83
N ARG A 21 0.56 8.50 8.11
CA ARG A 21 1.53 9.07 9.05
C ARG A 21 2.92 9.13 8.43
N LEU A 22 3.65 10.17 8.80
CA LEU A 22 5.07 10.32 8.55
C LEU A 22 5.83 10.22 9.87
N TYR A 23 6.68 9.21 9.98
CA TYR A 23 7.67 9.08 11.05
C TYR A 23 9.01 9.54 10.51
N ARG A 24 9.63 10.47 11.22
CA ARG A 24 10.90 11.04 10.80
C ARG A 24 12.06 10.35 11.48
N SER A 25 13.11 10.14 10.72
CA SER A 25 14.43 9.82 11.24
C SER A 25 15.07 11.08 11.83
N GLY A 26 16.05 10.90 12.73
CA GLY A 26 16.89 12.00 13.23
C GLY A 26 17.87 12.58 12.20
N ASN A 27 17.95 12.00 11.00
CA ASN A 27 18.77 12.42 9.87
C ASN A 27 17.88 12.80 8.68
N SER A 28 17.90 14.07 8.27
CA SER A 28 17.09 14.55 7.13
C SER A 28 17.42 13.83 5.83
N ASN A 29 18.66 13.37 5.65
CA ASN A 29 19.15 12.66 4.46
C ASN A 29 19.00 11.13 4.55
N ALA A 30 18.23 10.61 5.50
CA ALA A 30 17.94 9.19 5.59
C ALA A 30 17.06 8.70 4.43
N PRO A 31 17.13 7.41 4.03
CA PRO A 31 16.21 6.84 3.05
C PRO A 31 14.74 7.03 3.45
N ILE A 32 13.86 7.20 2.46
CA ILE A 32 12.43 7.35 2.65
C ILE A 32 11.75 6.03 2.30
N VAL A 33 11.11 5.41 3.28
CA VAL A 33 10.33 4.18 3.08
C VAL A 33 8.85 4.54 2.93
N VAL A 34 8.28 4.30 1.75
CA VAL A 34 6.85 4.43 1.49
C VAL A 34 6.18 3.07 1.70
N MET A 35 5.17 3.01 2.56
CA MET A 35 4.54 1.78 3.04
C MET A 35 3.01 1.84 2.90
N ALA A 36 2.40 0.72 2.52
CA ALA A 36 0.95 0.54 2.56
C ALA A 36 0.59 -0.94 2.82
N HIS A 37 -0.66 -1.17 3.20
CA HIS A 37 -1.17 -2.46 3.68
C HIS A 37 -1.53 -3.42 2.54
N GLY A 38 -1.65 -4.72 2.87
CA GLY A 38 -2.12 -5.74 1.94
C GLY A 38 -3.63 -5.73 1.69
N PHE A 39 -4.14 -6.83 1.12
CA PHE A 39 -5.53 -6.99 0.71
C PHE A 39 -6.51 -6.72 1.86
N THR A 40 -7.33 -5.67 1.73
CA THR A 40 -8.39 -5.25 2.68
C THR A 40 -7.96 -4.93 4.12
N ALA A 41 -6.65 -4.99 4.41
CA ALA A 41 -6.10 -4.53 5.68
C ALA A 41 -6.14 -2.99 5.76
N THR A 42 -5.66 -2.44 6.88
CA THR A 42 -5.45 -1.00 7.06
C THR A 42 -4.11 -0.76 7.76
N ALA A 43 -3.60 0.47 7.74
CA ALA A 43 -2.36 0.86 8.38
C ALA A 43 -2.40 0.64 9.92
N HIS A 44 -3.59 0.74 10.51
CA HIS A 44 -3.85 0.44 11.93
C HIS A 44 -3.64 -1.04 12.28
N MET A 45 -3.73 -1.95 11.29
CA MET A 45 -3.53 -3.39 11.47
C MET A 45 -2.04 -3.79 11.55
N SER A 46 -1.29 -3.05 12.38
CA SER A 46 0.13 -3.20 12.76
C SER A 46 1.16 -2.47 11.91
N LEU A 47 0.81 -1.90 10.75
CA LEU A 47 1.78 -1.22 9.88
C LEU A 47 2.45 -0.02 10.56
N TYR A 48 1.72 0.76 11.35
CA TYR A 48 2.31 1.88 12.11
C TYR A 48 3.47 1.47 13.02
N LYS A 49 3.44 0.25 13.57
CA LYS A 49 4.54 -0.26 14.40
C LYS A 49 5.77 -0.57 13.55
N PHE A 50 5.60 -1.08 12.33
CA PHE A 50 6.73 -1.26 11.41
C PHE A 50 7.32 0.08 11.00
N ALA A 51 6.46 1.06 10.66
CA ALA A 51 6.88 2.41 10.28
C ALA A 51 7.68 3.10 11.40
N GLU A 52 7.18 3.05 12.64
CA GLU A 52 7.86 3.56 13.83
C GLU A 52 9.24 2.91 14.00
N ARG A 53 9.33 1.57 13.95
CA ARG A 53 10.60 0.87 14.14
C ARG A 53 11.62 1.15 13.04
N LEU A 54 11.19 1.20 11.79
CA LEU A 54 12.06 1.57 10.69
C LEU A 54 12.61 3.00 10.86
N ALA A 55 11.80 3.91 11.42
CA ALA A 55 12.22 5.26 11.70
C ALA A 55 13.21 5.37 12.87
N GLU A 56 12.96 4.63 13.96
CA GLU A 56 13.92 4.48 15.06
C GLU A 56 15.28 3.92 14.59
N HIS A 57 15.29 3.17 13.49
CA HIS A 57 16.48 2.60 12.86
C HIS A 57 17.04 3.43 11.70
N GLY A 58 16.71 4.73 11.63
CA GLY A 58 17.41 5.68 10.76
C GLY A 58 16.83 5.80 9.35
N ASN A 59 15.53 5.60 9.19
CA ASN A 59 14.80 5.86 7.95
C ASN A 59 13.70 6.89 8.18
N HIS A 60 13.28 7.61 7.15
CA HIS A 60 11.95 8.23 7.17
C HIS A 60 10.94 7.19 6.75
N THR A 61 9.75 7.16 7.36
CA THR A 61 8.69 6.25 6.93
C THR A 61 7.39 6.99 6.71
N LEU A 62 6.89 6.92 5.48
CA LEU A 62 5.59 7.39 5.08
C LEU A 62 4.68 6.17 4.94
N VAL A 63 3.69 6.05 5.81
CA VAL A 63 2.75 4.91 5.82
C VAL A 63 1.32 5.43 5.67
N TYR A 64 0.54 4.84 4.76
CA TYR A 64 -0.81 5.34 4.45
C TYR A 64 -1.80 4.19 4.17
N ASP A 65 -3.09 4.54 4.20
CA ASP A 65 -4.19 3.66 3.78
C ASP A 65 -4.51 3.85 2.30
N HIS A 66 -4.76 2.77 1.56
CA HIS A 66 -5.16 2.86 0.16
C HIS A 66 -6.54 3.53 -0.01
N ARG A 67 -6.82 4.07 -1.21
CA ARG A 67 -8.15 4.59 -1.59
C ARG A 67 -9.24 3.59 -1.20
N ASN A 68 -10.36 4.09 -0.68
CA ASN A 68 -11.52 3.33 -0.19
C ASN A 68 -11.31 2.52 1.11
N LEU A 69 -10.12 2.53 1.71
CA LEU A 69 -9.75 1.72 2.87
C LEU A 69 -9.25 2.60 4.03
N GLY A 70 -9.41 2.10 5.25
CA GLY A 70 -9.00 2.79 6.48
C GLY A 70 -9.40 4.26 6.54
N LEU A 71 -8.46 5.13 6.89
CA LEU A 71 -8.71 6.57 7.03
C LEU A 71 -8.79 7.32 5.70
N SER A 72 -8.40 6.70 4.59
CA SER A 72 -8.38 7.33 3.27
C SER A 72 -9.78 7.45 2.68
N ASP A 73 -10.03 8.53 1.95
CA ASP A 73 -11.28 8.74 1.24
C ASP A 73 -11.43 7.78 0.05
N GLY A 74 -12.61 7.82 -0.55
CA GLY A 74 -12.95 7.08 -1.76
C GLY A 74 -14.30 6.39 -1.63
N ALA A 75 -14.93 6.22 -2.78
CA ALA A 75 -16.16 5.47 -2.92
C ALA A 75 -16.10 4.59 -4.18
N PRO A 76 -16.76 3.42 -4.16
CA PRO A 76 -17.40 2.80 -2.99
C PRO A 76 -16.37 2.26 -1.96
N ARG A 77 -16.74 2.27 -0.67
CA ARG A 77 -15.87 1.80 0.43
C ARG A 77 -15.52 0.32 0.25
N TYR A 78 -14.32 -0.05 0.72
CA TYR A 78 -13.79 -1.42 0.72
C TYR A 78 -13.50 -2.03 -0.66
N VAL A 79 -13.51 -1.22 -1.72
CA VAL A 79 -13.08 -1.66 -3.04
C VAL A 79 -11.57 -1.64 -3.15
N VAL A 80 -11.01 -2.79 -3.53
CA VAL A 80 -9.60 -2.99 -3.85
C VAL A 80 -9.43 -2.94 -5.37
N ASP A 81 -8.60 -2.03 -5.85
CA ASP A 81 -8.14 -1.97 -7.24
C ASP A 81 -6.61 -1.83 -7.22
N GLN A 82 -5.92 -2.79 -7.85
CA GLN A 82 -4.48 -2.84 -7.80
C GLN A 82 -3.81 -1.68 -8.54
N TRP A 83 -4.38 -1.19 -9.65
CA TRP A 83 -3.82 -0.07 -10.39
C TRP A 83 -3.96 1.24 -9.62
N VAL A 84 -5.10 1.42 -8.95
CA VAL A 84 -5.31 2.54 -8.02
C VAL A 84 -4.28 2.48 -6.87
N GLN A 85 -3.99 1.29 -6.34
CA GLN A 85 -3.00 1.13 -5.28
C GLN A 85 -1.58 1.42 -5.75
N ILE A 86 -1.20 0.96 -6.94
CA ILE A 86 0.10 1.27 -7.57
C ILE A 86 0.23 2.79 -7.75
N ARG A 87 -0.79 3.46 -8.27
CA ARG A 87 -0.83 4.92 -8.43
C ARG A 87 -0.69 5.64 -7.10
N GLY A 88 -1.38 5.18 -6.05
CA GLY A 88 -1.27 5.71 -4.69
C GLY A 88 0.16 5.71 -4.14
N TYR A 89 0.95 4.66 -4.43
CA TYR A 89 2.37 4.63 -4.06
C TYR A 89 3.17 5.70 -4.81
N SER A 90 3.00 5.83 -6.13
CA SER A 90 3.70 6.86 -6.92
C SER A 90 3.33 8.28 -6.51
N ASP A 91 2.08 8.52 -6.10
CA ASP A 91 1.63 9.81 -5.58
C ASP A 91 2.23 10.08 -4.20
N ALA A 92 2.27 9.08 -3.31
CA ALA A 92 2.94 9.17 -2.01
C ALA A 92 4.45 9.46 -2.13
N ILE A 93 5.13 8.84 -3.11
CA ILE A 93 6.53 9.12 -3.42
C ILE A 93 6.70 10.58 -3.84
N SER A 94 5.82 11.08 -4.73
CA SER A 94 5.86 12.48 -5.17
C SER A 94 5.72 13.43 -3.98
N VAL A 95 4.75 13.17 -3.10
CA VAL A 95 4.52 13.96 -1.89
C VAL A 95 5.76 13.95 -1.00
N ALA A 96 6.33 12.79 -0.72
CA ALA A 96 7.53 12.68 0.10
C ALA A 96 8.71 13.47 -0.45
N LEU A 97 8.92 13.44 -1.78
CA LEU A 97 10.00 14.17 -2.45
C LEU A 97 9.79 15.70 -2.48
N THR A 98 8.58 16.18 -2.20
CA THR A 98 8.30 17.62 -2.07
C THR A 98 8.46 18.18 -0.66
N MET A 99 8.65 17.32 0.34
CA MET A 99 8.78 17.74 1.74
C MET A 99 10.19 18.30 2.00
N GLU A 100 10.28 19.58 2.35
CA GLU A 100 11.56 20.28 2.52
C GLU A 100 12.49 19.68 3.60
N ASP A 101 11.92 18.97 4.58
CA ASP A 101 12.63 18.34 5.68
C ASP A 101 13.11 16.90 5.38
N LEU A 102 12.72 16.33 4.23
CA LEU A 102 13.19 15.06 3.71
C LEU A 102 14.15 15.31 2.54
N THR A 103 15.46 15.32 2.81
CA THR A 103 16.47 15.72 1.80
C THR A 103 17.01 14.57 0.97
N SER A 104 16.55 13.34 1.22
CA SER A 104 17.03 12.14 0.52
C SER A 104 16.23 11.87 -0.74
N GLU A 105 16.92 11.43 -1.78
CA GLU A 105 16.31 10.91 -3.01
C GLU A 105 16.23 9.37 -3.00
N GLN A 106 16.68 8.71 -1.92
CA GLN A 106 16.64 7.25 -1.80
C GLN A 106 15.25 6.77 -1.36
N ILE A 107 14.44 6.35 -2.34
CA ILE A 107 13.09 5.83 -2.09
C ILE A 107 13.11 4.32 -1.96
N VAL A 108 12.57 3.81 -0.85
CA VAL A 108 12.30 2.40 -0.64
C VAL A 108 10.79 2.19 -0.62
N VAL A 109 10.28 1.25 -1.39
CA VAL A 109 8.87 0.85 -1.31
C VAL A 109 8.73 -0.43 -0.51
N TRP A 110 7.81 -0.43 0.45
CA TRP A 110 7.52 -1.57 1.31
C TRP A 110 6.06 -1.97 1.17
N GLY A 111 5.80 -3.27 1.06
CA GLY A 111 4.44 -3.78 0.99
C GLY A 111 4.35 -5.20 1.54
N GLU A 112 3.21 -5.54 2.13
CA GLU A 112 2.92 -6.84 2.75
C GLU A 112 1.81 -7.58 2.00
N SER A 113 1.96 -8.89 1.85
CA SER A 113 0.95 -9.75 1.19
C SER A 113 0.66 -9.28 -0.25
N LEU A 114 -0.56 -8.86 -0.57
CA LEU A 114 -0.89 -8.25 -1.85
C LEU A 114 -0.05 -6.98 -2.11
N GLY A 115 0.18 -6.16 -1.08
CA GLY A 115 1.04 -4.99 -1.16
C GLY A 115 2.47 -5.36 -1.56
N GLY A 116 2.95 -6.56 -1.20
CA GLY A 116 4.25 -7.08 -1.60
C GLY A 116 4.37 -7.34 -3.11
N VAL A 117 3.27 -7.68 -3.80
CA VAL A 117 3.25 -7.71 -5.28
C VAL A 117 3.07 -6.31 -5.85
N THR A 118 2.24 -5.47 -5.22
CA THR A 118 2.02 -4.07 -5.63
C THR A 118 3.33 -3.30 -5.71
N VAL A 119 4.20 -3.39 -4.71
CA VAL A 119 5.48 -2.65 -4.70
C VAL A 119 6.48 -3.14 -5.75
N GLN A 120 6.34 -4.37 -6.25
CA GLN A 120 7.15 -4.85 -7.38
C GLN A 120 6.74 -4.15 -8.68
N PHE A 121 5.43 -3.95 -8.90
CA PHE A 121 4.94 -3.15 -10.01
C PHE A 121 5.34 -1.68 -9.88
N VAL A 122 5.23 -1.09 -8.69
CA VAL A 122 5.66 0.30 -8.45
C VAL A 122 7.14 0.46 -8.84
N ALA A 123 8.01 -0.43 -8.39
CA ALA A 123 9.43 -0.38 -8.73
C ALA A 123 9.73 -0.62 -10.22
N ALA A 124 8.85 -1.33 -10.93
CA ALA A 124 9.00 -1.59 -12.36
C ALA A 124 8.52 -0.42 -13.23
N PHE A 125 7.68 0.49 -12.70
CA PHE A 125 7.09 1.60 -13.46
C PHE A 125 7.60 2.98 -13.01
N ASP A 126 8.07 3.10 -11.78
CA ASP A 126 8.48 4.36 -11.16
C ASP A 126 9.99 4.36 -10.88
N ASP A 127 10.76 4.93 -11.80
CA ASP A 127 12.23 4.96 -11.77
C ASP A 127 12.83 5.68 -10.55
N ARG A 128 11.99 6.37 -9.75
CA ARG A 128 12.41 7.00 -8.49
C ARG A 128 12.68 5.96 -7.39
N VAL A 129 12.16 4.74 -7.53
CA VAL A 129 12.32 3.67 -6.54
C VAL A 129 13.74 3.12 -6.56
N SER A 130 14.43 3.24 -5.43
CA SER A 130 15.80 2.75 -5.22
C SER A 130 15.86 1.32 -4.69
N ALA A 131 14.86 0.88 -3.92
CA ALA A 131 14.80 -0.48 -3.38
C ALA A 131 13.37 -0.95 -3.06
N VAL A 132 13.19 -2.26 -2.99
CA VAL A 132 11.90 -2.91 -2.69
C VAL A 132 12.04 -3.80 -1.47
N ILE A 133 11.08 -3.70 -0.55
CA ILE A 133 10.87 -4.67 0.54
C ILE A 133 9.49 -5.30 0.34
N ALA A 134 9.48 -6.50 -0.26
CA ALA A 134 8.28 -7.29 -0.45
C ALA A 134 8.13 -8.30 0.70
N HIS A 135 7.26 -8.01 1.67
CA HIS A 135 7.01 -8.86 2.83
C HIS A 135 5.91 -9.88 2.52
N THR A 136 6.25 -11.18 2.60
CA THR A 136 5.33 -12.31 2.30
C THR A 136 4.48 -12.11 1.03
N PRO A 137 5.09 -11.77 -0.12
CA PRO A 137 4.34 -11.30 -1.29
C PRO A 137 3.46 -12.39 -1.90
N ARG A 138 2.29 -11.99 -2.39
CA ARG A 138 1.45 -12.87 -3.19
C ARG A 138 1.91 -12.88 -4.66
N CYS A 139 2.67 -13.89 -5.07
CA CYS A 139 3.25 -13.99 -6.43
C CYS A 139 2.48 -14.90 -7.40
N GLY A 140 1.20 -15.19 -7.14
CA GLY A 140 0.41 -16.17 -7.89
C GLY A 140 0.72 -17.63 -7.53
N ASP A 141 -0.07 -18.56 -8.07
CA ASP A 141 0.11 -20.01 -7.84
C ASP A 141 0.95 -20.70 -8.92
N ASN A 142 1.04 -20.08 -10.10
CA ASN A 142 1.77 -20.59 -11.24
C ASN A 142 2.72 -19.52 -11.75
N TYR A 143 3.90 -19.96 -12.18
CA TYR A 143 4.78 -19.12 -12.96
C TYR A 143 4.18 -18.90 -14.36
N VAL A 144 4.11 -17.64 -14.78
CA VAL A 144 3.72 -17.27 -16.14
C VAL A 144 4.99 -16.93 -16.90
N ASN A 145 5.24 -17.58 -18.03
CA ASN A 145 6.34 -17.20 -18.92
C ASN A 145 5.97 -15.88 -19.59
N PRO A 146 6.75 -14.80 -19.39
CA PRO A 146 6.52 -13.57 -20.12
C PRO A 146 6.83 -13.78 -21.60
N GLU A 147 6.11 -13.06 -22.47
CA GLU A 147 6.44 -13.03 -23.89
C GLU A 147 7.84 -12.43 -24.10
N ALA A 148 8.60 -13.00 -25.04
CA ALA A 148 10.03 -12.73 -25.17
C ALA A 148 10.37 -11.33 -25.75
N ASP A 149 9.39 -10.63 -26.33
CA ASP A 149 9.52 -9.36 -27.01
C ASP A 149 9.15 -8.15 -26.14
N GLY A 150 8.72 -8.36 -24.90
CA GLY A 150 8.44 -7.30 -23.93
C GLY A 150 7.10 -6.58 -24.09
N HIS A 151 6.26 -6.96 -25.06
CA HIS A 151 5.00 -6.23 -25.32
C HIS A 151 4.03 -6.23 -24.13
N ASP A 152 4.03 -7.29 -23.31
CA ASP A 152 3.25 -7.37 -22.09
C ASP A 152 3.66 -6.27 -21.09
N TYR A 153 4.97 -6.05 -20.94
CA TYR A 153 5.49 -4.99 -20.08
C TYR A 153 5.12 -3.61 -20.62
N ASP A 154 5.33 -3.38 -21.93
CA ASP A 154 4.99 -2.10 -22.57
C ASP A 154 3.49 -1.77 -22.42
N ALA A 155 2.62 -2.77 -22.55
CA ALA A 155 1.18 -2.60 -22.35
C ALA A 155 0.83 -2.25 -20.90
N LEU A 156 1.46 -2.91 -19.92
CA LEU A 156 1.26 -2.62 -18.50
C LEU A 156 1.80 -1.23 -18.11
N GLN A 157 2.97 -0.86 -18.63
CA GLN A 157 3.56 0.47 -18.41
C GLN A 157 2.71 1.57 -19.04
N SER A 158 2.22 1.35 -20.27
CA SER A 158 1.30 2.28 -20.94
C SER A 158 0.00 2.44 -20.16
N PHE A 159 -0.57 1.34 -19.66
CA PHE A 159 -1.77 1.41 -18.82
C PHE A 159 -1.49 2.19 -17.53
N TRP A 160 -0.38 1.90 -16.84
CA TRP A 160 0.01 2.65 -15.65
C TRP A 160 0.11 4.15 -15.95
N GLU A 161 0.78 4.54 -17.03
CA GLU A 161 1.05 5.94 -17.36
C GLU A 161 -0.20 6.73 -17.77
N TYR A 162 -1.08 6.12 -18.58
CA TYR A 162 -2.15 6.86 -19.27
C TYR A 162 -3.58 6.47 -18.87
N ALA A 163 -3.79 5.43 -18.08
CA ALA A 163 -5.15 5.03 -17.72
C ALA A 163 -5.83 6.10 -16.85
N ASP A 164 -7.10 6.38 -17.15
CA ASP A 164 -7.97 7.09 -16.23
C ASP A 164 -8.44 6.11 -15.14
N LEU A 165 -7.85 6.24 -13.96
CA LEU A 165 -8.16 5.41 -12.80
C LEU A 165 -9.34 5.96 -11.97
N THR A 166 -9.96 7.07 -12.41
CA THR A 166 -11.13 7.66 -11.73
C THR A 166 -12.45 7.07 -12.23
N ASP A 167 -12.41 6.27 -13.30
CA ASP A 167 -13.57 5.60 -13.89
C ASP A 167 -14.20 4.57 -12.94
N GLU A 168 -15.52 4.40 -13.08
CA GLU A 168 -16.25 3.35 -12.39
C GLU A 168 -15.82 1.96 -12.90
N PRO A 169 -15.61 0.97 -12.00
CA PRO A 169 -15.21 -0.36 -12.42
C PRO A 169 -16.30 -1.00 -13.27
N LYS A 170 -15.89 -1.65 -14.38
CA LYS A 170 -16.83 -2.36 -15.28
C LYS A 170 -17.60 -3.47 -14.58
N PHE A 171 -17.00 -4.09 -13.57
CA PHE A 171 -17.63 -5.08 -12.70
C PHE A 171 -16.93 -5.11 -11.34
N SER A 172 -17.61 -5.61 -10.31
CA SER A 172 -17.03 -5.89 -9.00
C SER A 172 -17.39 -7.29 -8.55
N VAL A 173 -16.51 -7.90 -7.76
CA VAL A 173 -16.71 -9.24 -7.18
C VAL A 173 -16.65 -9.11 -5.65
N PRO A 174 -17.71 -9.49 -4.92
CA PRO A 174 -17.66 -9.49 -3.47
C PRO A 174 -16.73 -10.61 -3.00
N LEU A 175 -15.77 -10.25 -2.14
CA LEU A 175 -14.81 -11.17 -1.55
C LEU A 175 -14.69 -10.90 -0.05
N ARG A 176 -14.51 -11.97 0.73
CA ARG A 176 -14.17 -11.88 2.15
C ARG A 176 -12.68 -12.16 2.33
N PHE A 177 -12.02 -11.35 3.15
CA PHE A 177 -10.62 -11.57 3.55
C PHE A 177 -10.45 -12.91 4.27
N ALA A 178 -11.22 -13.11 5.34
CA ALA A 178 -11.20 -14.30 6.18
C ALA A 178 -12.62 -14.83 6.39
N ASP A 179 -12.75 -16.06 6.88
CA ASP A 179 -14.03 -16.71 7.12
C ASP A 179 -14.72 -16.15 8.38
N LEU A 180 -15.23 -14.93 8.26
CA LEU A 180 -16.10 -14.29 9.24
C LEU A 180 -17.56 -14.50 8.81
N PRO A 181 -18.50 -14.75 9.75
CA PRO A 181 -19.90 -15.06 9.45
C PRO A 181 -20.70 -13.82 9.03
N THR A 182 -20.21 -13.10 8.01
CA THR A 182 -20.72 -11.80 7.57
C THR A 182 -21.42 -11.85 6.21
N SER A 183 -21.14 -12.87 5.38
CA SER A 183 -21.83 -13.12 4.09
C SER A 183 -21.47 -14.50 3.52
N ASP A 184 -22.16 -14.89 2.44
CA ASP A 184 -21.87 -16.10 1.66
C ASP A 184 -20.79 -15.90 0.58
N ALA A 185 -20.14 -14.72 0.51
CA ALA A 185 -19.13 -14.45 -0.50
C ALA A 185 -17.90 -15.37 -0.33
N PRO A 186 -17.16 -15.68 -1.41
CA PRO A 186 -15.93 -16.48 -1.33
C PRO A 186 -14.91 -15.86 -0.37
N VAL A 187 -14.19 -16.73 0.35
CA VAL A 187 -13.14 -16.34 1.29
C VAL A 187 -11.78 -16.48 0.62
N VAL A 188 -10.99 -15.42 0.64
CA VAL A 188 -9.63 -15.42 0.06
C VAL A 188 -8.65 -16.20 0.94
N LEU A 189 -8.66 -15.97 2.26
CA LEU A 189 -7.81 -16.66 3.23
C LEU A 189 -8.67 -17.54 4.14
N ASN A 190 -8.97 -18.75 3.68
CA ASN A 190 -9.83 -19.70 4.39
C ASN A 190 -9.04 -20.61 5.34
N PHE A 191 -8.47 -20.02 6.39
CA PHE A 191 -7.77 -20.74 7.46
C PHE A 191 -7.91 -20.02 8.81
N PRO A 192 -7.80 -20.73 9.95
CA PRO A 192 -8.12 -20.18 11.27
C PRO A 192 -7.30 -18.93 11.65
N GLU A 193 -6.02 -18.87 11.28
CA GLU A 193 -5.12 -17.78 11.62
C GLU A 193 -5.52 -16.47 10.92
N ALA A 194 -6.07 -16.52 9.70
CA ALA A 194 -6.59 -15.34 9.02
C ALA A 194 -7.81 -14.77 9.75
N ALA A 195 -8.71 -15.65 10.23
CA ALA A 195 -9.86 -15.23 11.02
C ALA A 195 -9.44 -14.64 12.37
N GLN A 196 -8.46 -15.25 13.05
CA GLN A 196 -7.89 -14.73 14.30
C GLN A 196 -7.24 -13.36 14.08
N TYR A 197 -6.47 -13.18 13.01
CA TYR A 197 -5.87 -11.89 12.65
C TYR A 197 -6.93 -10.82 12.39
N ALA A 198 -7.96 -11.13 11.59
CA ALA A 198 -9.05 -10.21 11.31
C ALA A 198 -9.80 -9.80 12.60
N GLN A 199 -10.08 -10.75 13.50
CA GLN A 199 -10.72 -10.48 14.80
C GLN A 199 -9.82 -9.63 15.71
N ALA A 200 -8.53 -9.95 15.78
CA ALA A 200 -7.60 -9.30 16.70
C ALA A 200 -7.21 -7.87 16.27
N TYR A 201 -7.18 -7.60 14.96
CA TYR A 201 -6.67 -6.34 14.41
C TYR A 201 -7.67 -5.57 13.55
N GLY A 202 -8.50 -6.24 12.75
CA GLY A 202 -9.43 -5.60 11.83
C GLY A 202 -10.74 -5.14 12.48
N MET A 203 -11.16 -5.78 13.57
CA MET A 203 -12.41 -5.49 14.28
C MET A 203 -12.23 -4.53 15.47
N ARG A 204 -11.11 -3.77 15.53
CA ARG A 204 -10.92 -2.77 16.58
C ARG A 204 -11.66 -1.49 16.22
N GLU A 205 -12.12 -0.75 17.23
CA GLU A 205 -12.83 0.52 17.04
C GLU A 205 -12.01 1.57 16.28
N ASP A 206 -10.68 1.49 16.35
CA ASP A 206 -9.74 2.38 15.66
C ASP A 206 -9.28 1.87 14.28
N SER A 207 -9.81 0.72 13.81
CA SER A 207 -9.43 0.11 12.52
C SER A 207 -10.39 0.44 11.37
N MET A 208 -11.49 1.16 11.64
CA MET A 208 -12.49 1.63 10.65
C MET A 208 -12.56 3.16 10.61
#